data_AF-A0A518DH59-F1
#
_entry.id   AF-A0A518DH59-F1
#
_cell.length_a   1.000
_cell.length_b   1.000
_cell.length_c   1.000
_cell.angle_alpha   90.00
_cell.angle_beta   90.00
_cell.angle_gamma   90.00
#
_symmetry.space_group_name_H-M   'P 1'
#
loop_
_entity.id
_entity.type
_entity.pdbx_description
1 polymer ?
#
loop_
_entity_poly.entity_id
_entity_poly.type
_entity_poly.pdbx_seq_one_letter_code
_entity_poly.pdbx_strand_id
1 'polypeptide(L)'
;MYLDGKRLQWCWAHLKRDIQNLIDSPNGQVKHLGRDLMREHVRLFKLWNRYKAGKIKWRAFQADAAPIRDSVNGLVLRGSYSGNKQLVGFCDGLLPRKEHLWTFLEVEGVEPTNNTAERALRPAVIYRKLSFGTQSASGSRYLERMLSVSETCRLQNRSAYEYLVEAMQAHFARRTAPSLLTAKSANAYAAA
;
A
#
# COMPACT_ATOMS: atom_id res chain seq x y z
N MET A 1 -2.18 10.63 6.32
CA MET A 1 -3.61 10.26 6.16
C MET A 1 -3.68 8.74 6.25
N TYR A 2 -4.06 8.21 7.42
CA TYR A 2 -4.17 6.77 7.65
C TYR A 2 -5.67 6.45 7.79
N LEU A 3 -6.19 5.61 6.90
CA LEU A 3 -7.58 5.11 6.97
C LEU A 3 -7.76 4.27 8.24
N ASP A 4 -8.99 4.17 8.74
CA ASP A 4 -9.32 3.34 9.90
C ASP A 4 -9.97 2.04 9.42
N GLY A 5 -9.14 1.02 9.18
CA GLY A 5 -9.55 -0.33 8.85
C GLY A 5 -9.02 -1.31 9.90
N LYS A 6 -9.75 -2.40 10.17
CA LYS A 6 -9.38 -3.39 11.18
C LYS A 6 -7.99 -4.01 10.97
N ARG A 7 -7.52 -4.05 9.71
CA ARG A 7 -6.18 -4.53 9.33
C ARG A 7 -5.70 -3.77 8.11
N LEU A 8 -4.60 -3.02 8.24
CA LEU A 8 -4.02 -2.23 7.16
C LEU A 8 -2.53 -2.50 7.01
N GLN A 9 -2.02 -2.37 5.80
CA GLN A 9 -0.59 -2.25 5.56
C GLN A 9 -0.24 -0.78 5.34
N TRP A 10 0.41 -0.17 6.31
CA TRP A 10 0.98 1.17 6.15
C TRP A 10 2.17 1.12 5.19
N CYS A 11 2.22 2.08 4.27
CA CYS A 11 3.22 2.07 3.22
C CYS A 11 4.60 2.49 3.75
N TRP A 12 5.55 1.57 3.68
CA TRP A 12 6.94 1.84 4.06
C TRP A 12 7.62 2.89 3.18
N ALA A 13 7.16 3.12 1.95
CA ALA A 13 7.70 4.18 1.09
C ALA A 13 7.32 5.59 1.57
N HIS A 14 6.15 5.73 2.23
CA HIS A 14 5.77 6.96 2.94
C HIS A 14 6.59 7.11 4.21
N LEU A 15 6.66 6.04 5.03
CA LEU A 15 7.46 6.04 6.25
C LEU A 15 8.93 6.39 5.97
N LYS A 16 9.52 5.88 4.89
CA LYS A 16 10.89 6.23 4.47
C LYS A 16 11.07 7.74 4.26
N ARG A 17 10.10 8.41 3.64
CA ARG A 17 10.14 9.86 3.41
C ARG A 17 10.01 10.62 4.73
N ASP A 18 9.13 10.18 5.62
CA ASP A 18 9.01 10.78 6.94
C ASP A 18 10.28 10.60 7.79
N ILE A 19 10.90 9.41 7.74
CA ILE A 19 12.22 9.16 8.36
C ILE A 19 13.28 10.08 7.76
N GLN A 20 13.27 10.30 6.44
CA GLN A 20 14.20 11.23 5.79
C GLN A 20 14.02 12.66 6.33
N ASN A 21 12.78 13.11 6.55
CA ASN A 21 12.52 14.42 7.18
C ASN A 21 13.10 14.52 8.60
N LEU A 22 13.16 13.40 9.36
CA LEU A 22 13.84 13.38 10.65
C LEU A 22 15.37 13.51 10.48
N ILE A 23 15.94 12.82 9.49
CA ILE A 23 17.37 12.90 9.18
C ILE A 23 17.75 14.32 8.76
N ASP A 24 16.89 15.01 8.04
CA ASP A 24 17.16 16.37 7.55
C ASP A 24 16.96 17.45 8.62
N SER A 25 16.44 17.08 9.80
CA SER A 25 16.28 18.00 10.93
C SER A 25 17.63 18.58 11.39
N PRO A 26 17.69 19.88 11.75
CA PRO A 26 18.87 20.47 12.37
C PRO A 26 19.11 19.96 13.79
N ASN A 27 18.10 19.37 14.44
CA ASN A 27 18.23 18.84 15.79
C ASN A 27 18.96 17.49 15.79
N GLY A 28 20.07 17.40 16.52
CA GLY A 28 20.93 16.21 16.58
C GLY A 28 20.23 14.94 17.09
N GLN A 29 19.36 15.07 18.10
CA GLN A 29 18.60 13.94 18.67
C GLN A 29 17.60 13.39 17.64
N VAL A 30 16.89 14.29 16.93
CA VAL A 30 15.94 13.93 15.87
C VAL A 30 16.66 13.22 14.73
N LYS A 31 17.76 13.82 14.24
CA LYS A 31 18.60 13.28 13.17
C LYS A 31 19.16 11.90 13.54
N HIS A 32 19.57 11.70 14.79
CA HIS A 32 20.09 10.41 15.26
C HIS A 32 19.02 9.32 15.19
N LEU A 33 17.82 9.56 15.73
CA LEU A 33 16.72 8.60 15.65
C LEU A 33 16.33 8.30 14.19
N GLY A 34 16.27 9.34 13.33
CA GLY A 34 16.00 9.18 11.91
C GLY A 34 17.01 8.26 11.22
N ARG A 35 18.31 8.42 11.51
CA ARG A 35 19.36 7.54 10.98
C ARG A 35 19.19 6.10 11.45
N ASP A 36 18.87 5.89 12.72
CA ASP A 36 18.65 4.56 13.28
C ASP A 36 17.47 3.85 12.61
N LEU A 37 16.33 4.55 12.45
CA LEU A 37 15.17 4.03 11.73
C LEU A 37 15.47 3.74 10.26
N MET A 38 16.26 4.59 9.59
CA MET A 38 16.65 4.37 8.19
C MET A 38 17.54 3.13 8.03
N ARG A 39 18.42 2.83 9.00
CA ARG A 39 19.21 1.58 8.97
C ARG A 39 18.30 0.35 8.99
N GLU A 40 17.28 0.34 9.84
CA GLU A 40 16.31 -0.76 9.90
C GLU A 40 15.45 -0.84 8.63
N HIS A 41 15.01 0.29 8.06
CA HIS A 41 14.36 0.31 6.76
C HIS A 41 15.24 -0.35 5.68
N VAL A 42 16.52 0.02 5.59
CA VAL A 42 17.44 -0.57 4.58
C VAL A 42 17.63 -2.07 4.80
N ARG A 43 17.78 -2.52 6.05
CA ARG A 43 17.87 -3.95 6.40
C ARG A 43 16.61 -4.70 5.95
N LEU A 44 15.44 -4.16 6.24
CA LEU A 44 14.15 -4.74 5.89
C LEU A 44 14.00 -4.91 4.38
N PHE A 45 14.29 -3.86 3.60
CA PHE A 45 14.12 -3.90 2.15
C PHE A 45 15.16 -4.78 1.44
N LYS A 46 16.38 -4.90 1.98
CA LYS A 46 17.34 -5.91 1.49
C LYS A 46 16.78 -7.32 1.66
N LEU A 47 16.19 -7.59 2.82
CA LEU A 47 15.59 -8.89 3.12
C LEU A 47 14.35 -9.15 2.25
N TRP A 48 13.45 -8.17 2.13
CA TRP A 48 12.28 -8.21 1.25
C TRP A 48 12.66 -8.51 -0.20
N ASN A 49 13.69 -7.86 -0.73
CA ASN A 49 14.16 -8.09 -2.10
C ASN A 49 14.70 -9.51 -2.30
N ARG A 50 15.37 -10.10 -1.29
CA ARG A 50 15.79 -11.51 -1.34
C ARG A 50 14.57 -12.44 -1.40
N TYR A 51 13.53 -12.16 -0.62
CA TYR A 51 12.29 -12.93 -0.64
C TYR A 51 11.60 -12.83 -2.01
N LYS A 52 11.39 -11.62 -2.53
CA LYS A 52 10.77 -11.40 -3.85
C LYS A 52 11.56 -12.01 -5.02
N ALA A 53 12.88 -12.11 -4.89
CA ALA A 53 13.74 -12.79 -5.85
C ALA A 53 13.76 -14.33 -5.67
N GLY A 54 12.97 -14.90 -4.76
CA GLY A 54 12.92 -16.34 -4.48
C GLY A 54 14.15 -16.89 -3.76
N LYS A 55 15.06 -16.03 -3.28
CA LYS A 55 16.32 -16.45 -2.62
C LYS A 55 16.13 -16.95 -1.20
N ILE A 56 15.02 -16.58 -0.56
CA ILE A 56 14.62 -17.05 0.77
C ILE A 56 13.12 -17.38 0.75
N LYS A 57 12.70 -18.35 1.56
CA LYS A 57 11.29 -18.71 1.73
C LYS A 57 10.58 -17.74 2.67
N TRP A 58 9.25 -17.70 2.60
CA TRP A 58 8.44 -16.83 3.45
C TRP A 58 8.72 -16.99 4.95
N ARG A 59 8.78 -18.21 5.46
CA ARG A 59 9.09 -18.45 6.89
C ARG A 59 10.45 -17.91 7.32
N ALA A 60 11.48 -18.06 6.47
CA ALA A 60 12.80 -17.52 6.73
C ALA A 60 12.78 -15.98 6.71
N PHE A 61 12.06 -15.41 5.74
CA PHE A 61 11.81 -13.97 5.68
C PHE A 61 11.15 -13.42 6.95
N GLN A 62 10.10 -14.08 7.44
CA GLN A 62 9.42 -13.69 8.69
C GLN A 62 10.35 -13.74 9.90
N ALA A 63 11.11 -14.84 10.05
CA ALA A 63 12.06 -15.01 11.15
C ALA A 63 13.19 -13.95 11.13
N ASP A 64 13.76 -13.70 9.95
CA ASP A 64 14.82 -12.71 9.75
C ASP A 64 14.32 -11.26 9.93
N ALA A 65 13.03 -11.00 9.67
CA ALA A 65 12.39 -9.69 9.84
C ALA A 65 11.97 -9.40 11.30
N ALA A 66 11.76 -10.42 12.13
CA ALA A 66 11.38 -10.26 13.54
C ALA A 66 12.32 -9.34 14.34
N PRO A 67 13.65 -9.52 14.33
CA PRO A 67 14.54 -8.61 15.06
C PRO A 67 14.53 -7.18 14.51
N ILE A 68 14.22 -6.99 13.23
CA ILE A 68 14.05 -5.65 12.63
C ILE A 68 12.77 -5.01 13.16
N ARG A 69 11.67 -5.77 13.24
CA ARG A 69 10.40 -5.32 13.85
C ARG A 69 10.59 -4.87 15.29
N ASP A 70 11.31 -5.66 16.08
CA ASP A 70 11.59 -5.32 17.48
C ASP A 70 12.44 -4.05 17.61
N SER A 71 13.50 -3.94 16.78
CA SER A 71 14.34 -2.74 16.74
C SER A 71 13.56 -1.48 16.39
N VAL A 72 12.73 -1.54 15.33
CA VAL A 72 11.89 -0.39 14.93
C VAL A 72 10.88 -0.04 16.02
N ASN A 73 10.22 -1.02 16.62
CA ASN A 73 9.28 -0.78 17.72
C ASN A 73 9.98 -0.11 18.91
N GLY A 74 11.19 -0.58 19.27
CA GLY A 74 11.99 0.04 20.33
C GLY A 74 12.42 1.48 20.02
N LEU A 75 12.78 1.77 18.77
CA LEU A 75 13.13 3.13 18.34
C LEU A 75 11.91 4.07 18.35
N VAL A 76 10.75 3.60 17.89
CA VAL A 76 9.50 4.38 17.95
C VAL A 76 9.12 4.66 19.39
N LEU A 77 9.20 3.66 20.27
CA LEU A 77 8.93 3.85 21.70
C LEU A 77 9.90 4.87 22.32
N ARG A 78 11.20 4.75 22.03
CA ARG A 78 12.22 5.72 22.50
C ARG A 78 11.91 7.15 22.03
N GLY A 79 11.46 7.33 20.80
CA GLY A 79 11.08 8.65 20.28
C GLY A 79 9.86 9.24 20.98
N SER A 80 8.86 8.42 21.31
CA SER A 80 7.68 8.81 22.08
C SER A 80 8.04 9.33 23.50
N TYR A 81 9.04 8.74 24.15
CA TYR A 81 9.53 9.18 25.47
C TYR A 81 10.77 10.09 25.42
N SER A 82 11.09 10.68 24.27
CA SER A 82 12.34 11.44 24.09
C SER A 82 12.36 12.84 24.70
N GLY A 83 11.20 13.36 25.11
CA GLY A 83 11.01 14.76 25.54
C GLY A 83 11.06 15.78 24.38
N ASN A 84 11.36 15.34 23.16
CA ASN A 84 11.46 16.20 21.98
C ASN A 84 10.13 16.23 21.22
N LYS A 85 9.49 17.40 21.16
CA LYS A 85 8.15 17.55 20.54
C LYS A 85 8.05 16.98 19.12
N GLN A 86 9.08 17.12 18.29
CA GLN A 86 9.08 16.60 16.92
C GLN A 86 9.08 15.07 16.90
N LEU A 87 9.92 14.45 17.73
CA LEU A 87 9.99 12.99 17.84
C LEU A 87 8.74 12.40 18.49
N VAL A 88 8.24 13.04 19.56
CA VAL A 88 6.99 12.66 20.22
C VAL A 88 5.85 12.65 19.21
N GLY A 89 5.66 13.76 18.46
CA GLY A 89 4.60 13.84 17.46
C GLY A 89 4.71 12.80 16.34
N PHE A 90 5.92 12.55 15.83
CA PHE A 90 6.14 11.51 14.82
C PHE A 90 5.87 10.10 15.37
N CYS A 91 6.42 9.77 16.53
CA CYS A 91 6.36 8.43 17.12
C CYS A 91 4.97 8.10 17.68
N ASP A 92 4.29 9.06 18.31
CA ASP A 92 2.92 8.88 18.80
C ASP A 92 1.91 8.72 17.66
N GLY A 93 2.22 9.27 16.48
CA GLY A 93 1.46 8.98 15.26
C GLY A 93 1.57 7.53 14.80
N LEU A 94 2.64 6.83 15.16
CA LEU A 94 2.88 5.44 14.77
C LEU A 94 2.49 4.43 15.87
N LEU A 95 2.82 4.73 17.12
CA LEU A 95 2.79 3.78 18.23
C LEU A 95 1.43 3.07 18.44
N PRO A 96 0.27 3.77 18.43
CA PRO A 96 -1.03 3.14 18.67
C PRO A 96 -1.42 2.09 17.64
N ARG A 97 -0.83 2.16 16.43
CA ARG A 97 -1.18 1.32 15.28
C ARG A 97 0.07 0.71 14.63
N LYS A 98 1.16 0.55 15.40
CA LYS A 98 2.45 0.06 14.89
C LYS A 98 2.37 -1.27 14.16
N GLU A 99 1.38 -2.10 14.49
CA GLU A 99 1.16 -3.38 13.82
C GLU A 99 0.79 -3.23 12.34
N HIS A 100 0.21 -2.10 11.94
CA HIS A 100 -0.07 -1.81 10.53
C HIS A 100 1.20 -1.68 9.69
N LEU A 101 2.38 -1.45 10.29
CA LEU A 101 3.64 -1.47 9.56
C LEU A 101 4.01 -2.90 9.12
N TRP A 102 3.49 -3.93 9.79
CA TRP A 102 3.98 -5.30 9.70
C TRP A 102 2.97 -6.30 9.12
N THR A 103 1.82 -5.85 8.62
CA THR A 103 0.79 -6.74 8.03
C THR A 103 1.35 -7.64 6.92
N PHE A 104 2.30 -7.13 6.14
CA PHE A 104 3.03 -7.87 5.11
C PHE A 104 4.01 -8.92 5.66
N LEU A 105 4.18 -9.06 6.97
CA LEU A 105 4.85 -10.20 7.59
C LEU A 105 3.85 -11.26 8.05
N GLU A 106 2.57 -10.91 8.15
CA GLU A 106 1.53 -11.79 8.70
C GLU A 106 0.64 -12.39 7.62
N VAL A 107 0.49 -11.71 6.49
CA VAL A 107 -0.29 -12.16 5.34
C VAL A 107 0.63 -12.27 4.13
N GLU A 108 0.86 -13.49 3.68
CA GLU A 108 1.66 -13.75 2.47
C GLU A 108 1.00 -13.12 1.24
N GLY A 109 1.79 -12.43 0.42
CA GLY A 109 1.32 -11.74 -0.79
C GLY A 109 0.98 -10.26 -0.58
N VAL A 110 0.83 -9.78 0.65
CA VAL A 110 0.76 -8.34 0.93
C VAL A 110 2.14 -7.71 0.72
N GLU A 111 2.20 -6.55 0.05
CA GLU A 111 3.46 -5.84 -0.16
C GLU A 111 3.66 -4.74 0.90
N PRO A 112 4.90 -4.50 1.39
CA PRO A 112 5.18 -3.45 2.37
C PRO A 112 4.97 -2.03 1.81
N THR A 113 4.83 -1.90 0.49
CA THR A 113 4.56 -0.64 -0.20
C THR A 113 3.22 -0.72 -0.93
N ASN A 114 2.45 0.36 -0.90
CA ASN A 114 1.16 0.49 -1.59
C ASN A 114 1.28 0.83 -3.09
N ASN A 115 2.42 0.53 -3.73
CA ASN A 115 2.71 0.92 -5.12
C ASN A 115 1.61 0.50 -6.10
N THR A 116 1.02 -0.69 -5.92
CA THR A 116 -0.08 -1.15 -6.77
C THR A 116 -1.34 -0.30 -6.60
N ALA A 117 -1.73 0.00 -5.36
CA ALA A 117 -2.89 0.86 -5.08
C ALA A 117 -2.65 2.30 -5.56
N GLU A 118 -1.46 2.86 -5.34
CA GLU A 118 -1.10 4.19 -5.85
C GLU A 118 -1.13 4.24 -7.38
N ARG A 119 -0.59 3.22 -8.05
CA ARG A 119 -0.63 3.10 -9.51
C ARG A 119 -2.07 2.99 -10.02
N ALA A 120 -2.91 2.18 -9.37
CA ALA A 120 -4.32 2.02 -9.73
C ALA A 120 -5.12 3.32 -9.58
N LEU A 121 -4.82 4.14 -8.57
CA LEU A 121 -5.51 5.42 -8.33
C LEU A 121 -4.98 6.57 -9.19
N ARG A 122 -3.74 6.48 -9.69
CA ARG A 122 -3.09 7.55 -10.45
C ARG A 122 -3.90 8.05 -11.66
N PRO A 123 -4.52 7.19 -12.49
CA PRO A 123 -5.39 7.66 -13.59
C PRO A 123 -6.54 8.53 -13.10
N ALA A 124 -7.19 8.17 -11.98
CA ALA A 124 -8.28 8.94 -11.39
C ALA A 124 -7.81 10.32 -10.90
N VAL A 125 -6.64 10.38 -10.26
CA VAL A 125 -6.03 11.63 -9.79
C VAL A 125 -5.68 12.55 -10.95
N ILE A 126 -5.07 12.01 -12.01
CA ILE A 126 -4.73 12.77 -13.22
C ILE A 126 -5.99 13.30 -13.89
N TYR A 127 -7.01 12.45 -14.09
CA TYR A 127 -8.28 12.86 -14.66
C TYR A 127 -8.90 14.01 -13.86
N ARG A 128 -9.01 13.88 -12.54
CA ARG A 128 -9.58 14.93 -11.68
C ARG A 128 -8.82 16.24 -11.81
N LYS A 129 -7.49 16.19 -11.92
CA LYS A 129 -6.65 17.38 -12.06
C LYS A 129 -6.84 18.08 -13.40
N LEU A 130 -7.01 17.33 -14.49
CA LEU A 130 -7.15 17.89 -15.84
C LEU A 130 -8.58 18.32 -16.17
N SER A 131 -9.58 17.61 -15.63
CA SER A 131 -10.99 17.78 -15.97
C SER A 131 -11.82 18.39 -14.83
N PHE A 132 -11.19 18.80 -13.72
CA PHE A 132 -11.83 19.32 -12.51
C PHE A 132 -12.82 18.36 -11.82
N GLY A 133 -12.77 17.08 -12.16
CA GLY A 133 -13.65 16.04 -11.62
C GLY A 133 -15.03 16.02 -12.29
N THR A 134 -15.99 15.38 -11.62
CA THR A 134 -17.37 15.21 -12.10
C THR A 134 -18.30 16.20 -11.43
N GLN A 135 -19.29 16.69 -12.18
CA GLN A 135 -20.29 17.65 -11.70
C GLN A 135 -21.64 16.98 -11.36
N SER A 136 -21.71 15.65 -11.40
CA SER A 136 -22.93 14.90 -11.09
C SER A 136 -22.61 13.53 -10.49
N ALA A 137 -23.55 13.01 -9.70
CA ALA A 137 -23.45 11.67 -9.13
C ALA A 137 -23.38 10.59 -10.22
N SER A 138 -24.10 10.77 -11.34
CA SER A 138 -24.06 9.86 -12.48
C SER A 138 -22.69 9.86 -13.16
N GLY A 139 -22.08 11.03 -13.35
CA GLY A 139 -20.73 11.17 -13.87
C GLY A 139 -19.69 10.50 -12.97
N SER A 140 -19.80 10.71 -11.66
CA SER A 140 -18.94 10.04 -10.67
C SER A 140 -19.02 8.52 -10.78
N ARG A 141 -20.25 7.98 -10.86
CA ARG A 141 -20.47 6.53 -10.98
C ARG A 141 -19.93 5.97 -12.30
N TYR A 142 -20.07 6.71 -13.39
CA TYR A 142 -19.52 6.32 -14.69
C TYR A 142 -17.99 6.20 -14.62
N LEU A 143 -17.30 7.25 -14.15
CA LEU A 143 -15.84 7.23 -14.04
C LEU A 143 -15.34 6.15 -13.10
N GLU A 144 -15.96 6.01 -11.92
CA GLU A 144 -15.64 4.96 -10.96
C GLU A 144 -15.66 3.57 -11.62
N ARG A 145 -16.72 3.26 -12.38
CA ARG A 145 -16.86 1.98 -13.09
C ARG A 145 -15.82 1.82 -14.19
N MET A 146 -15.60 2.85 -15.01
CA MET A 146 -14.65 2.81 -16.11
C MET A 146 -13.21 2.63 -15.63
N LEU A 147 -12.82 3.33 -14.57
CA LEU A 147 -11.51 3.17 -13.94
C LEU A 147 -11.35 1.78 -13.32
N SER A 148 -12.39 1.27 -12.66
CA SER A 148 -12.40 -0.08 -12.09
C SER A 148 -12.23 -1.15 -13.16
N VAL A 149 -12.99 -1.06 -14.26
CA VAL A 149 -12.89 -1.98 -15.40
C VAL A 149 -11.50 -1.91 -16.02
N SER A 150 -11.05 -0.71 -16.36
CA SER A 150 -9.76 -0.49 -17.02
C SER A 150 -8.60 -1.05 -16.21
N GLU A 151 -8.55 -0.75 -14.91
CA GLU A 151 -7.49 -1.22 -14.04
C GLU A 151 -7.56 -2.73 -13.79
N THR A 152 -8.76 -3.29 -13.63
CA THR A 152 -8.94 -4.73 -13.45
C THR A 152 -8.50 -5.50 -14.70
N CYS A 153 -8.91 -5.05 -15.89
CA CYS A 153 -8.47 -5.63 -17.16
C CYS A 153 -6.95 -5.51 -17.32
N ARG A 154 -6.36 -4.34 -17.00
CA ARG A 154 -4.90 -4.14 -17.05
C ARG A 154 -4.15 -5.11 -16.13
N LEU A 155 -4.62 -5.31 -14.90
CA LEU A 155 -4.01 -6.25 -13.94
C LEU A 155 -4.13 -7.71 -14.39
N GLN A 156 -5.18 -8.04 -15.16
CA GLN A 156 -5.41 -9.36 -15.75
C GLN A 156 -4.71 -9.56 -17.10
N ASN A 157 -3.98 -8.56 -17.61
CA ASN A 157 -3.44 -8.56 -18.97
C ASN A 157 -4.52 -8.80 -20.05
N ARG A 158 -5.71 -8.22 -19.85
CA ARG A 158 -6.87 -8.26 -20.75
C ARG A 158 -7.12 -6.87 -21.34
N SER A 159 -7.57 -6.80 -22.59
CA SER A 159 -8.00 -5.55 -23.20
C SER A 159 -9.29 -5.05 -22.55
N ALA A 160 -9.25 -3.85 -21.98
CA ALA A 160 -10.44 -3.19 -21.43
C ALA A 160 -11.47 -2.86 -22.52
N TYR A 161 -11.00 -2.50 -23.72
CA TYR A 161 -11.86 -2.19 -24.86
C TYR A 161 -12.64 -3.43 -25.32
N GLU A 162 -11.95 -4.55 -25.53
CA GLU A 162 -12.61 -5.80 -25.95
C GLU A 162 -13.62 -6.27 -24.91
N TYR A 163 -13.27 -6.21 -23.61
CA TYR A 163 -14.20 -6.52 -22.53
C TYR A 163 -15.48 -5.66 -22.59
N LEU A 164 -15.33 -4.35 -22.80
CA LEU A 164 -16.48 -3.44 -22.88
C LEU A 164 -17.34 -3.75 -24.10
N VAL A 165 -16.73 -4.03 -25.26
CA VAL A 165 -17.44 -4.44 -26.48
C VAL A 165 -18.25 -5.71 -26.22
N GLU A 166 -17.64 -6.75 -25.66
CA GLU A 166 -18.31 -8.01 -25.32
C GLU A 166 -19.46 -7.79 -24.33
N ALA A 167 -19.24 -6.96 -23.30
CA ALA A 167 -20.26 -6.65 -22.30
C ALA A 167 -21.45 -5.88 -22.90
N MET A 168 -21.20 -4.94 -23.80
CA MET A 168 -22.24 -4.20 -24.50
C MET A 168 -23.00 -5.11 -25.47
N GLN A 169 -22.31 -5.95 -26.24
CA GLN A 169 -22.93 -6.92 -27.14
C GLN A 169 -23.84 -7.89 -26.37
N ALA A 170 -23.37 -8.43 -25.24
CA ALA A 170 -24.17 -9.29 -24.37
C ALA A 170 -25.41 -8.56 -23.85
N HIS A 171 -25.27 -7.31 -23.39
CA HIS A 171 -26.39 -6.50 -22.92
C HIS A 171 -27.46 -6.31 -24.00
N PHE A 172 -27.07 -5.89 -25.21
CA PHE A 172 -28.02 -5.70 -26.32
C PHE A 172 -28.67 -7.01 -26.78
N ALA A 173 -27.94 -8.13 -26.69
CA ALA A 173 -28.47 -9.47 -26.98
C ALA A 173 -29.29 -10.06 -25.81
N ARG A 174 -29.49 -9.33 -24.70
CA ARG A 174 -30.14 -9.80 -23.46
C ARG A 174 -29.51 -11.08 -22.89
N ARG A 175 -28.19 -11.21 -23.02
CA ARG A 175 -27.38 -12.29 -22.44
C ARG A 175 -26.62 -11.77 -21.21
N THR A 176 -26.15 -12.69 -20.38
CA THR A 176 -25.27 -12.36 -19.26
C THR A 176 -23.95 -11.77 -19.78
N ALA A 177 -23.54 -10.63 -19.24
CA ALA A 177 -22.26 -10.01 -19.56
C ALA A 177 -21.08 -10.92 -19.12
N PRO A 178 -19.94 -10.91 -19.83
CA PRO A 178 -18.76 -11.62 -19.39
C PRO A 178 -18.34 -11.11 -18.00
N SER A 179 -17.85 -12.01 -17.16
CA SER A 179 -17.32 -11.63 -15.85
C SER A 179 -16.09 -10.73 -16.01
N LEU A 180 -16.03 -9.66 -15.22
CA LEU A 180 -14.83 -8.85 -15.07
C LEU A 180 -13.76 -9.58 -14.23
N LEU A 181 -14.18 -10.46 -13.33
CA LEU A 181 -13.29 -11.27 -12.50
C LEU A 181 -12.98 -12.58 -13.21
N THR A 182 -11.72 -12.96 -13.22
CA THR A 182 -11.31 -14.33 -13.60
C THR A 182 -11.76 -15.34 -12.54
N ALA A 183 -11.90 -16.62 -12.93
CA ALA A 183 -12.18 -17.70 -11.98
C ALA A 183 -11.15 -17.78 -10.83
N LYS A 184 -9.88 -17.42 -11.11
CA LYS A 184 -8.80 -17.42 -10.13
C LYS A 184 -8.92 -16.28 -9.11
N SER A 185 -9.42 -15.12 -9.53
CA SER A 185 -9.64 -13.97 -8.65
C SER A 185 -10.94 -14.09 -7.83
N ALA A 186 -11.97 -14.76 -8.35
CA ALA A 186 -13.22 -15.01 -7.61
C ALA A 186 -12.98 -15.84 -6.33
N ASN A 187 -12.11 -16.87 -6.40
CA ASN A 187 -11.78 -17.71 -5.25
C ASN A 187 -10.96 -16.98 -4.17
N ALA A 188 -10.15 -15.97 -4.53
CA ALA A 188 -9.34 -15.21 -3.59
C ALA A 188 -10.17 -14.23 -2.73
N TYR A 189 -11.29 -13.71 -3.27
CA TYR A 189 -12.21 -12.84 -2.52
C TYR A 189 -13.24 -13.62 -1.69
N ALA A 190 -13.59 -14.84 -2.08
CA ALA A 190 -14.50 -15.69 -1.28
C ALA A 190 -13.83 -16.27 -0.03
N ALA A 191 -12.50 -16.28 0.04
CA ALA A 191 -11.70 -16.80 1.15
C ALA A 191 -11.18 -15.72 2.12
N ALA A 192 -11.52 -14.44 1.88
CA ALA A 192 -11.13 -13.29 2.70
C ALA A 192 -12.33 -12.73 3.46
#